data_AF-A0A7W7PZW6-F1
#
_entry.id   AF-A0A7W7PZW6-F1
#
_cell.length_a   1.000
_cell.length_b   1.000
_cell.length_c   1.000
_cell.angle_alpha   90.00
_cell.angle_beta   90.00
_cell.angle_gamma   90.00
#
_symmetry.space_group_name_H-M   'P 1'
#
loop_
_entity.id
_entity.type
_entity.pdbx_description
1 polymer ?
#
loop_
_entity_poly.entity_id
_entity_poly.type
_entity_poly.pdbx_seq_one_letter_code
_entity_poly.pdbx_strand_id
1 'polypeptide(L)'
;MSTFPDDPLVAQRMLCTGETLNSVRRSGVRPIPDSDCSVQQYLEASILLAWSEMTWLRRVFGRETHSFVAVTHPHTDMLTIGVPNANCLVPLLGRVLPMSSGNVVTGIPGLRVQVERRHMELYLDNGRKITAKVRFRCATDGQFRTMLKRIAHGHPDERPLFHAKDMFSRERNLFIKNVIPAAPLLSGILRRILLWRTAPELYLGVYRQRVAIMWFDGPPARTVVEILGHSTCAIPSALLTQPFSAPTGTAGSQSSVQHIEVTSALHAPAAGRGASSEHQHIVPTAHSTQRLRTGPSPCVADNSASTLLWMPLDMQIALEKQRFTAVFRLLRRIGLTDADIGGFTGQSSADVHAVLRGDDIASRDMKERIAELIELPGEWL
;
A
#
# COMPACT_ATOMS: atom_id res chain seq x y z
N MET A 1 5.77 -22.78 24.92
CA MET A 1 7.19 -22.41 24.73
C MET A 1 7.54 -22.60 23.26
N SER A 2 7.70 -21.51 22.52
CA SER A 2 8.10 -21.53 21.11
C SER A 2 9.60 -21.75 21.04
N THR A 3 10.05 -22.89 20.52
CA THR A 3 11.46 -23.12 20.18
C THR A 3 11.86 -22.13 19.09
N PHE A 4 12.59 -21.08 19.47
CA PHE A 4 13.24 -20.24 18.47
C PHE A 4 14.24 -21.09 17.69
N PRO A 5 14.39 -20.86 16.36
CA PRO A 5 15.36 -21.60 15.58
C PRO A 5 16.77 -21.28 16.06
N ASP A 6 17.63 -22.30 16.19
CA ASP A 6 19.06 -22.09 16.51
C ASP A 6 19.83 -21.37 15.38
N ASP A 7 19.26 -21.34 14.16
CA ASP A 7 19.82 -20.64 13.01
C ASP A 7 19.23 -19.21 12.89
N PRO A 8 20.04 -18.16 13.08
CA PRO A 8 19.57 -16.76 13.03
C PRO A 8 19.02 -16.38 11.65
N LEU A 9 19.50 -17.00 10.57
CA LEU A 9 19.05 -16.73 9.21
C LEU A 9 17.62 -17.25 8.98
N VAL A 10 17.30 -18.41 9.55
CA VAL A 10 15.95 -18.97 9.55
C VAL A 10 15.01 -18.06 10.33
N ALA A 11 15.42 -17.63 11.53
CA ALA A 11 14.62 -16.74 12.36
C ALA A 11 14.31 -15.42 11.66
N GLN A 12 15.31 -14.80 11.01
CA GLN A 12 15.11 -13.57 10.24
C GLN A 12 14.15 -13.77 9.07
N ARG A 13 14.31 -14.83 8.27
CA ARG A 13 13.38 -15.11 7.16
C ARG A 13 11.95 -15.28 7.66
N MET A 14 11.77 -16.01 8.76
CA MET A 14 10.45 -16.17 9.40
C MET A 14 9.85 -14.83 9.84
N LEU A 15 10.67 -13.90 10.36
CA LEU A 15 10.21 -12.54 10.71
C LEU A 15 9.76 -11.75 9.47
N CYS A 16 10.53 -11.80 8.38
CA CYS A 16 10.25 -11.04 7.16
C CYS A 16 9.02 -11.57 6.38
N THR A 17 8.77 -12.88 6.45
CA THR A 17 7.76 -13.54 5.62
C THR A 17 6.56 -14.07 6.40
N GLY A 18 6.68 -14.34 7.70
CA GLY A 18 5.68 -15.07 8.47
C GLY A 18 5.65 -16.58 8.17
N GLU A 19 6.59 -17.11 7.39
CA GLU A 19 6.69 -18.54 7.10
C GLU A 19 6.91 -19.34 8.39
N THR A 20 6.40 -20.59 8.42
CA THR A 20 6.69 -21.50 9.53
C THR A 20 8.12 -22.06 9.43
N LEU A 21 8.69 -22.48 10.55
CA LEU A 21 10.02 -23.12 10.60
C LEU A 21 10.16 -24.28 9.59
N ASN A 22 9.12 -25.12 9.48
CA ASN A 22 9.11 -26.23 8.54
C ASN A 22 9.05 -25.77 7.07
N SER A 23 8.37 -24.66 6.76
CA SER A 23 8.34 -24.07 5.41
C SER A 23 9.72 -23.57 5.00
N VAL A 24 10.40 -22.84 5.90
CA VAL A 24 11.74 -22.31 5.66
C VAL A 24 12.75 -23.45 5.50
N ARG A 25 12.72 -24.47 6.37
CA ARG A 25 13.62 -25.64 6.29
C ARG A 25 13.48 -26.39 4.97
N ARG A 26 12.26 -26.58 4.46
CA ARG A 26 12.02 -27.26 3.17
C ARG A 26 12.50 -26.44 1.97
N SER A 27 12.36 -25.12 2.04
CA SER A 27 12.80 -24.20 0.98
C SER A 27 14.31 -23.94 1.01
N GLY A 28 14.96 -24.28 2.13
CA GLY A 28 16.33 -23.93 2.43
C GLY A 28 16.47 -22.49 2.92
N VAL A 29 17.61 -22.20 3.56
CA VAL A 29 17.99 -20.84 3.98
C VAL A 29 18.48 -20.07 2.76
N ARG A 30 17.54 -19.64 1.93
CA ARG A 30 17.81 -18.80 0.76
C ARG A 30 17.34 -17.38 1.04
N PRO A 31 17.99 -16.36 0.44
CA PRO A 31 17.43 -15.02 0.40
C PRO A 31 15.99 -15.04 -0.08
N ILE A 32 15.18 -14.12 0.45
CA ILE A 32 13.85 -13.87 -0.08
C ILE A 32 14.02 -13.44 -1.53
N PRO A 33 13.52 -14.20 -2.52
CA PRO A 33 13.70 -13.85 -3.91
C PRO A 33 12.94 -12.56 -4.20
N ASP A 34 13.51 -11.70 -5.02
CA ASP A 34 12.73 -10.66 -5.70
C ASP A 34 12.05 -11.24 -6.93
N SER A 35 11.12 -10.49 -7.50
CA SER A 35 10.60 -10.87 -8.81
C SER A 35 11.60 -10.55 -9.90
N ASP A 36 11.83 -11.49 -10.82
CA ASP A 36 12.68 -11.31 -12.00
C ASP A 36 11.96 -10.62 -13.18
N CYS A 37 10.63 -10.49 -13.09
CA CYS A 37 9.78 -9.97 -14.15
C CYS A 37 9.23 -8.60 -13.78
N SER A 38 9.47 -7.59 -14.64
CA SER A 38 8.97 -6.23 -14.43
C SER A 38 7.44 -6.15 -14.32
N VAL A 39 6.71 -7.03 -15.02
CA VAL A 39 5.24 -7.09 -14.96
C VAL A 39 4.77 -7.63 -13.62
N GLN A 40 5.48 -8.60 -13.05
CA GLN A 40 5.21 -9.13 -11.71
C GLN A 40 5.56 -8.09 -10.63
N GLN A 41 6.68 -7.38 -10.78
CA GLN A 41 7.03 -6.26 -9.91
C GLN A 41 5.95 -5.17 -9.93
N TYR A 42 5.43 -4.82 -11.13
CA TYR A 42 4.33 -3.87 -11.28
C TYR A 42 3.05 -4.35 -10.57
N LEU A 43 2.67 -5.62 -10.73
CA LEU A 43 1.49 -6.19 -10.07
C LEU A 43 1.62 -6.12 -8.55
N GLU A 44 2.75 -6.58 -8.02
CA GLU A 44 3.04 -6.55 -6.58
C GLU A 44 3.06 -5.11 -6.03
N ALA A 45 3.73 -4.20 -6.74
CA ALA A 45 3.76 -2.78 -6.37
C ALA A 45 2.36 -2.15 -6.34
N SER A 46 1.52 -2.44 -7.32
CA SER A 46 0.14 -1.94 -7.40
C SER A 46 -0.71 -2.44 -6.22
N ILE A 47 -0.55 -3.72 -5.83
CA ILE A 47 -1.23 -4.30 -4.67
C ILE A 47 -0.78 -3.63 -3.38
N LEU A 48 0.54 -3.40 -3.23
CA LEU A 48 1.09 -2.75 -2.04
C LEU A 48 0.59 -1.31 -1.89
N LEU A 49 0.57 -0.54 -2.99
CA LEU A 49 0.06 0.84 -3.00
C LEU A 49 -1.43 0.88 -2.66
N ALA A 50 -2.23 0.01 -3.29
CA ALA A 50 -3.65 -0.11 -2.99
C ALA A 50 -3.92 -0.42 -1.51
N TRP A 51 -3.09 -1.26 -0.89
CA TRP A 51 -3.19 -1.54 0.54
C TRP A 51 -2.78 -0.35 1.42
N SER A 52 -1.68 0.34 1.11
CA SER A 52 -1.22 1.50 1.88
C SER A 52 -2.26 2.63 1.89
N GLU A 53 -2.93 2.86 0.76
CA GLU A 53 -4.06 3.80 0.69
C GLU A 53 -5.18 3.39 1.66
N MET A 54 -5.52 2.10 1.74
CA MET A 54 -6.56 1.59 2.64
C MET A 54 -6.22 1.71 4.12
N THR A 55 -4.97 1.50 4.52
CA THR A 55 -4.56 1.64 5.93
C THR A 55 -4.69 3.07 6.40
N TRP A 56 -4.33 4.03 5.54
CA TRP A 56 -4.48 5.45 5.83
C TRP A 56 -5.94 5.82 6.14
N LEU A 57 -6.87 5.32 5.33
CA LEU A 57 -8.28 5.60 5.49
C LEU A 57 -8.88 5.09 6.78
N ARG A 58 -8.56 3.85 7.16
CA ARG A 58 -9.10 3.26 8.38
C ARG A 58 -8.74 4.05 9.63
N ARG A 59 -7.58 4.70 9.67
CA ARG A 59 -7.20 5.62 10.75
C ARG A 59 -8.15 6.81 10.82
N VAL A 60 -8.41 7.46 9.67
CA VAL A 60 -9.33 8.61 9.59
C VAL A 60 -10.71 8.24 10.14
N PHE A 61 -11.13 6.99 9.99
CA PHE A 61 -12.44 6.49 10.45
C PHE A 61 -12.39 5.69 11.77
N GLY A 62 -11.28 5.72 12.52
CA GLY A 62 -11.16 5.08 13.82
C GLY A 62 -11.35 3.55 13.81
N ARG A 63 -11.03 2.88 12.69
CA ARG A 63 -11.16 1.43 12.55
C ARG A 63 -9.83 0.73 12.81
N GLU A 64 -9.87 -0.35 13.59
CA GLU A 64 -8.68 -1.16 13.82
C GLU A 64 -8.08 -1.67 12.50
N THR A 65 -6.80 -1.36 12.32
CA THR A 65 -5.99 -1.75 11.18
C THR A 65 -5.16 -2.98 11.53
N HIS A 66 -5.78 -4.15 11.46
CA HIS A 66 -5.00 -5.38 11.43
C HIS A 66 -4.39 -5.56 10.04
N SER A 67 -3.10 -5.91 9.97
CA SER A 67 -2.46 -6.34 8.72
C SER A 67 -3.33 -7.43 8.08
N PHE A 68 -3.75 -7.22 6.83
CA PHE A 68 -4.45 -8.28 6.10
C PHE A 68 -3.49 -9.40 5.67
N VAL A 69 -2.18 -9.19 5.79
CA VAL A 69 -1.15 -10.18 5.47
C VAL A 69 -0.73 -10.90 6.74
N ALA A 70 -1.02 -12.19 6.82
CA ALA A 70 -0.56 -13.08 7.88
C ALA A 70 0.76 -13.77 7.52
N VAL A 71 0.99 -14.04 6.23
CA VAL A 71 2.20 -14.68 5.73
C VAL A 71 2.40 -14.36 4.24
N THR A 72 3.64 -14.30 3.80
CA THR A 72 4.04 -14.23 2.39
C THR A 72 4.90 -15.45 2.05
N HIS A 73 4.67 -16.07 0.90
CA HIS A 73 5.54 -17.08 0.33
C HIS A 73 6.03 -16.54 -1.02
N PRO A 74 7.21 -15.90 -1.02
CA PRO A 74 7.78 -15.30 -2.22
C PRO A 74 8.39 -16.39 -3.12
N HIS A 75 7.97 -16.39 -4.39
CA HIS A 75 8.61 -17.14 -5.48
C HIS A 75 9.10 -16.15 -6.54
N THR A 76 9.99 -16.58 -7.44
CA THR A 76 10.55 -15.69 -8.46
C THR A 76 9.46 -15.15 -9.41
N ASP A 77 8.54 -16.02 -9.81
CA ASP A 77 7.48 -15.78 -10.79
C ASP A 77 6.11 -15.44 -10.19
N MET A 78 5.93 -15.63 -8.89
CA MET A 78 4.66 -15.33 -8.20
C MET A 78 4.85 -15.01 -6.72
N LEU A 79 3.86 -14.34 -6.13
CA LEU A 79 3.77 -14.13 -4.69
C LEU A 79 2.51 -14.81 -4.14
N THR A 80 2.65 -15.63 -3.10
CA THR A 80 1.49 -16.13 -2.35
C THR A 80 1.34 -15.39 -1.03
N ILE A 81 0.19 -14.78 -0.80
CA ILE A 81 -0.17 -14.04 0.41
C ILE A 81 -1.21 -14.87 1.18
N GLY A 82 -0.88 -15.28 2.40
CA GLY A 82 -1.86 -15.80 3.35
C GLY A 82 -2.51 -14.63 4.08
N VAL A 83 -3.83 -14.62 4.12
CA VAL A 83 -4.59 -13.57 4.80
C VAL A 83 -5.46 -14.21 5.90
N PRO A 84 -5.61 -13.56 7.06
CA PRO A 84 -6.23 -14.18 8.23
C PRO A 84 -7.73 -14.40 8.04
N ASN A 85 -8.38 -13.52 7.28
CA ASN A 85 -9.81 -13.60 6.97
C ASN A 85 -10.08 -13.09 5.55
N ALA A 86 -10.88 -13.81 4.78
CA ALA A 86 -11.29 -13.42 3.42
C ALA A 86 -11.93 -12.02 3.39
N ASN A 87 -12.69 -11.62 4.40
CA ASN A 87 -13.31 -10.29 4.45
C ASN A 87 -12.30 -9.14 4.40
N CYS A 88 -11.05 -9.36 4.79
CA CYS A 88 -9.99 -8.36 4.69
C CYS A 88 -9.62 -8.05 3.24
N LEU A 89 -9.95 -8.93 2.29
CA LEU A 89 -9.70 -8.72 0.87
C LEU A 89 -10.74 -7.83 0.20
N VAL A 90 -11.95 -7.64 0.77
CA VAL A 90 -13.01 -6.89 0.09
C VAL A 90 -12.57 -5.48 -0.33
N PRO A 91 -12.00 -4.65 0.56
CA PRO A 91 -11.61 -3.30 0.15
C PRO A 91 -10.37 -3.31 -0.75
N LEU A 92 -9.45 -4.27 -0.57
CA LEU A 92 -8.29 -4.43 -1.45
C LEU A 92 -8.76 -4.75 -2.88
N LEU A 93 -9.67 -5.72 -3.02
CA LEU A 93 -10.28 -6.11 -4.28
C LEU A 93 -11.10 -4.97 -4.90
N GLY A 94 -11.88 -4.22 -4.11
CA GLY A 94 -12.57 -3.03 -4.58
C GLY A 94 -11.62 -1.98 -5.17
N ARG A 95 -10.38 -1.91 -4.68
CA ARG A 95 -9.35 -1.01 -5.18
C ARG A 95 -8.59 -1.55 -6.40
N VAL A 96 -8.20 -2.83 -6.39
CA VAL A 96 -7.33 -3.39 -7.45
C VAL A 96 -8.08 -3.95 -8.65
N LEU A 97 -9.32 -4.42 -8.48
CA LEU A 97 -10.07 -5.02 -9.58
C LEU A 97 -10.47 -3.96 -10.62
N PRO A 98 -10.27 -4.24 -11.92
CA PRO A 98 -10.58 -3.28 -12.96
C PRO A 98 -12.09 -3.12 -13.14
N MET A 99 -12.53 -1.86 -13.07
CA MET A 99 -13.92 -1.46 -13.22
C MET A 99 -14.01 -0.33 -14.26
N SER A 100 -15.09 -0.31 -15.04
CA SER A 100 -15.35 0.72 -16.04
C SER A 100 -16.58 1.54 -15.65
N SER A 101 -16.43 2.86 -15.59
CA SER A 101 -17.54 3.82 -15.43
C SER A 101 -17.50 4.81 -16.59
N GLY A 102 -18.42 4.64 -17.55
CA GLY A 102 -18.44 5.42 -18.79
C GLY A 102 -17.11 5.32 -19.56
N ASN A 103 -16.33 6.40 -19.55
CA ASN A 103 -15.03 6.50 -20.24
C ASN A 103 -13.81 6.28 -19.33
N VAL A 104 -14.02 6.08 -18.03
CA VAL A 104 -12.95 5.91 -17.06
C VAL A 104 -12.82 4.43 -16.73
N VAL A 105 -11.58 3.93 -16.75
CA VAL A 105 -11.23 2.62 -16.22
C VAL A 105 -10.40 2.85 -14.97
N THR A 106 -10.77 2.17 -13.90
CA THR A 106 -10.12 2.27 -12.60
C THR A 106 -9.61 0.89 -12.16
N GLY A 107 -8.80 0.83 -11.12
CA GLY A 107 -8.15 -0.41 -10.68
C GLY A 107 -6.91 -0.73 -11.52
N ILE A 108 -6.41 -1.95 -11.42
CA ILE A 108 -5.23 -2.40 -12.18
C ILE A 108 -5.69 -2.87 -13.56
N PRO A 109 -5.33 -2.16 -14.66
CA PRO A 109 -5.73 -2.57 -16.01
C PRO A 109 -5.14 -3.94 -16.36
N GLY A 110 -5.95 -4.80 -16.97
CA GLY A 110 -5.56 -6.14 -17.40
C GLY A 110 -5.64 -7.19 -16.29
N LEU A 111 -5.99 -6.80 -15.06
CA LEU A 111 -6.09 -7.72 -13.94
C LEU A 111 -7.33 -8.60 -14.09
N ARG A 112 -7.13 -9.90 -13.90
CA ARG A 112 -8.17 -10.92 -13.94
C ARG A 112 -8.13 -11.73 -12.66
N VAL A 113 -9.24 -12.41 -12.40
CA VAL A 113 -9.37 -13.27 -11.22
C VAL A 113 -9.67 -14.69 -11.63
N GLN A 114 -8.92 -15.63 -11.06
CA GLN A 114 -9.21 -17.05 -11.11
C GLN A 114 -9.40 -17.55 -9.69
N VAL A 115 -10.50 -18.26 -9.46
CA VAL A 115 -10.83 -18.79 -8.13
C VAL A 115 -10.74 -20.29 -8.15
N GLU A 116 -9.97 -20.81 -7.21
CA GLU A 116 -9.84 -22.23 -6.96
C GLU A 116 -10.43 -22.58 -5.60
N ARG A 117 -10.46 -23.87 -5.27
CA ARG A 117 -11.17 -24.38 -4.09
C ARG A 117 -10.76 -23.72 -2.77
N ARG A 118 -9.50 -23.29 -2.64
CA ARG A 118 -8.93 -22.76 -1.37
C ARG A 118 -8.10 -21.49 -1.54
N HIS A 119 -8.02 -20.95 -2.75
CA HIS A 119 -7.25 -19.74 -3.01
C HIS A 119 -7.83 -18.99 -4.19
N MET A 120 -7.54 -17.70 -4.20
CA MET A 120 -7.86 -16.78 -5.28
C MET A 120 -6.55 -16.35 -5.92
N GLU A 121 -6.52 -16.29 -7.24
CA GLU A 121 -5.38 -15.85 -8.03
C GLU A 121 -5.76 -14.58 -8.77
N LEU A 122 -5.02 -13.51 -8.52
CA LEU A 122 -5.04 -12.32 -9.34
C LEU A 122 -3.91 -12.46 -10.36
N TYR A 123 -4.20 -12.26 -11.63
CA TYR A 123 -3.20 -12.38 -12.67
C TYR A 123 -3.35 -11.29 -13.73
N LEU A 124 -2.22 -10.89 -14.32
CA LEU A 124 -2.19 -9.99 -15.47
C LEU A 124 -2.08 -10.83 -16.74
N ASP A 125 -3.07 -10.67 -17.60
CA ASP A 125 -3.09 -11.24 -18.94
C ASP A 125 -2.85 -10.13 -19.96
N ASN A 126 -1.86 -10.29 -20.84
CA ASN A 126 -1.62 -9.35 -21.94
C ASN A 126 -2.43 -9.68 -23.22
N GLY A 127 -3.40 -10.60 -23.11
CA GLY A 127 -4.23 -11.12 -24.20
C GLY A 127 -3.61 -12.30 -24.95
N ARG A 128 -2.48 -12.83 -24.48
CA ARG A 128 -1.79 -14.00 -25.06
C ARG A 128 -1.32 -14.99 -24.00
N LYS A 129 -0.83 -14.50 -22.86
CA LYS A 129 -0.31 -15.33 -21.78
C LYS A 129 -0.43 -14.59 -20.45
N ILE A 130 -0.61 -15.35 -19.38
CA ILE A 130 -0.40 -14.87 -18.01
C ILE A 130 1.05 -14.42 -17.85
N THR A 131 1.25 -13.17 -17.46
CA THR A 131 2.57 -12.51 -17.33
C THR A 131 2.98 -12.24 -15.89
N ALA A 132 2.01 -12.17 -14.99
CA ALA A 132 2.20 -11.95 -13.55
C ALA A 132 1.04 -12.54 -12.77
N LYS A 133 1.29 -12.95 -11.53
CA LYS A 133 0.34 -13.60 -10.64
C LYS A 133 0.62 -13.35 -9.16
N VAL A 134 -0.43 -13.05 -8.41
CA VAL A 134 -0.45 -13.05 -6.95
C VAL A 134 -1.58 -13.94 -6.46
N ARG A 135 -1.26 -14.87 -5.56
CA ARG A 135 -2.20 -15.84 -4.99
C ARG A 135 -2.56 -15.46 -3.56
N PHE A 136 -3.84 -15.40 -3.23
CA PHE A 136 -4.34 -15.20 -1.87
C PHE A 136 -4.90 -16.51 -1.30
N ARG A 137 -4.33 -16.97 -0.19
CA ARG A 137 -4.82 -18.12 0.58
C ARG A 137 -5.76 -17.62 1.67
N CYS A 138 -7.07 -17.78 1.48
CA CYS A 138 -8.09 -17.55 2.53
C CYS A 138 -9.54 -17.75 2.08
N ALA A 139 -9.81 -17.74 0.78
CA ALA A 139 -11.17 -17.62 0.27
C ALA A 139 -11.59 -18.92 -0.41
N THR A 140 -12.69 -19.50 0.07
CA THR A 140 -13.47 -20.47 -0.69
C THR A 140 -14.21 -19.75 -1.83
N ASP A 141 -14.63 -20.50 -2.86
CA ASP A 141 -15.41 -19.93 -3.97
C ASP A 141 -16.67 -19.18 -3.50
N GLY A 142 -17.40 -19.73 -2.52
CA GLY A 142 -18.59 -19.08 -1.94
C GLY A 142 -18.28 -17.74 -1.26
N GLN A 143 -17.19 -17.66 -0.51
CA GLN A 143 -16.74 -16.42 0.10
C GLN A 143 -16.35 -15.39 -0.97
N PHE A 144 -15.64 -15.83 -2.01
CA PHE A 144 -15.26 -14.95 -3.11
C PHE A 144 -16.46 -14.37 -3.86
N ARG A 145 -17.44 -15.19 -4.23
CA ARG A 145 -18.68 -14.68 -4.86
C ARG A 145 -19.40 -13.67 -3.97
N THR A 146 -19.36 -13.88 -2.65
CA THR A 146 -19.94 -12.93 -1.68
C THR A 146 -19.17 -11.61 -1.67
N MET A 147 -17.83 -11.66 -1.70
CA MET A 147 -16.99 -10.46 -1.81
C MET A 147 -17.27 -9.69 -3.10
N LEU A 148 -17.34 -10.38 -4.24
CA LEU A 148 -17.66 -9.75 -5.54
C LEU A 148 -19.04 -9.11 -5.54
N LYS A 149 -20.05 -9.75 -4.94
CA LYS A 149 -21.39 -9.14 -4.78
C LYS A 149 -21.32 -7.85 -3.96
N ARG A 150 -20.52 -7.81 -2.89
CA ARG A 150 -20.33 -6.60 -2.07
C ARG A 150 -19.64 -5.49 -2.85
N ILE A 151 -18.62 -5.82 -3.65
CA ILE A 151 -17.94 -4.87 -4.53
C ILE A 151 -18.92 -4.33 -5.57
N ALA A 152 -19.64 -5.20 -6.29
CA ALA A 152 -20.63 -4.78 -7.29
C ALA A 152 -21.75 -3.93 -6.67
N HIS A 153 -22.22 -4.26 -5.46
CA HIS A 153 -23.22 -3.48 -4.76
C HIS A 153 -22.72 -2.10 -4.30
N GLY A 154 -21.42 -1.96 -4.03
CA GLY A 154 -20.80 -0.67 -3.76
C GLY A 154 -20.67 0.22 -5.01
N HIS A 155 -20.78 -0.38 -6.21
CA HIS A 155 -20.50 0.25 -7.49
C HIS A 155 -21.55 -0.11 -8.56
N PRO A 156 -22.84 0.22 -8.36
CA PRO A 156 -23.92 -0.21 -9.26
C PRO A 156 -23.76 0.32 -10.70
N ASP A 157 -23.12 1.49 -10.86
CA ASP A 157 -22.90 2.13 -12.16
C ASP A 157 -21.58 1.72 -12.82
N GLU A 158 -20.78 0.87 -12.18
CA GLU A 158 -19.50 0.42 -12.72
C GLU A 158 -19.59 -1.00 -13.24
N ARG A 159 -19.10 -1.20 -14.46
CA ARG A 159 -19.03 -2.52 -15.08
C ARG A 159 -17.73 -3.22 -14.68
N PRO A 160 -17.78 -4.40 -14.05
CA PRO A 160 -16.58 -5.18 -13.76
C PRO A 160 -15.92 -5.68 -15.04
N LEU A 161 -14.61 -5.46 -15.19
CA LEU A 161 -13.83 -5.92 -16.34
C LEU A 161 -13.05 -7.20 -16.06
N PHE A 162 -12.87 -7.56 -14.79
CA PHE A 162 -12.06 -8.72 -14.36
C PHE A 162 -12.65 -10.09 -14.74
N HIS A 163 -13.89 -10.13 -15.21
CA HIS A 163 -14.54 -11.32 -15.78
C HIS A 163 -14.44 -11.40 -17.31
N ALA A 164 -13.98 -10.34 -17.98
CA ALA A 164 -13.87 -10.35 -19.42
C ALA A 164 -12.71 -11.25 -19.86
N LYS A 165 -12.98 -12.12 -20.83
CA LYS A 165 -11.98 -13.02 -21.42
C LYS A 165 -10.83 -12.23 -22.04
N ASP A 166 -11.16 -11.14 -22.72
CA ASP A 166 -10.19 -10.29 -23.42
C ASP A 166 -10.01 -8.96 -22.69
N MET A 167 -8.83 -8.34 -22.92
CA MET A 167 -8.55 -6.99 -22.46
C MET A 167 -9.26 -5.96 -23.35
N PHE A 168 -10.05 -5.08 -22.75
CA PHE A 168 -10.73 -4.01 -23.49
C PHE A 168 -9.70 -3.04 -24.09
N SER A 169 -9.99 -2.45 -25.26
CA SER A 169 -9.01 -1.56 -25.95
C SER A 169 -8.55 -0.39 -25.07
N ARG A 170 -9.43 0.17 -24.25
CA ARG A 170 -9.08 1.25 -23.28
C ARG A 170 -8.20 0.74 -22.15
N GLU A 171 -8.54 -0.41 -21.60
CA GLU A 171 -7.76 -1.10 -20.57
C GLU A 171 -6.33 -1.40 -21.08
N ARG A 172 -6.20 -1.82 -22.35
CA ARG A 172 -4.91 -2.05 -23.01
C ARG A 172 -4.06 -0.80 -23.11
N ASN A 173 -4.66 0.32 -23.50
CA ASN A 173 -3.93 1.59 -23.59
C ASN A 173 -3.41 2.04 -22.21
N LEU A 174 -4.18 1.82 -21.15
CA LEU A 174 -3.75 2.12 -19.78
C LEU A 174 -2.69 1.15 -19.29
N PHE A 175 -2.85 -0.15 -19.56
CA PHE A 175 -1.86 -1.17 -19.22
C PHE A 175 -0.47 -0.87 -19.79
N ILE A 176 -0.41 -0.42 -21.06
CA ILE A 176 0.87 -0.08 -21.73
C ILE A 176 1.51 1.18 -21.14
N LYS A 177 0.70 2.15 -20.71
CA LYS A 177 1.17 3.47 -20.24
C LYS A 177 1.49 3.50 -18.74
N ASN A 178 0.88 2.63 -17.96
CA ASN A 178 1.05 2.63 -16.51
C ASN A 178 2.40 2.03 -16.12
N VAL A 179 3.31 2.90 -15.70
CA VAL A 179 4.60 2.55 -15.12
C VAL A 179 4.61 3.04 -13.68
N ILE A 180 5.00 2.18 -12.75
CA ILE A 180 5.27 2.58 -11.37
C ILE A 180 6.78 2.76 -11.25
N PRO A 181 7.29 4.00 -11.09
CA PRO A 181 8.73 4.27 -11.14
C PRO A 181 9.56 3.38 -10.21
N ALA A 182 9.13 3.19 -8.95
CA ALA A 182 9.81 2.35 -7.96
C ALA A 182 9.23 0.92 -7.84
N ALA A 183 8.67 0.34 -8.91
CA ALA A 183 8.04 -0.98 -8.86
C ALA A 183 8.93 -2.09 -8.26
N PRO A 184 10.24 -2.20 -8.59
CA PRO A 184 11.10 -3.22 -8.00
C PRO A 184 11.21 -3.10 -6.48
N LEU A 185 11.35 -1.87 -5.97
CA LEU A 185 11.45 -1.62 -4.52
C LEU A 185 10.14 -1.95 -3.81
N LEU A 186 9.00 -1.52 -4.36
CA LEU A 186 7.67 -1.80 -3.81
C LEU A 186 7.37 -3.30 -3.81
N SER A 187 7.73 -4.03 -4.87
CA SER A 187 7.66 -5.49 -4.93
C SER A 187 8.52 -6.13 -3.82
N GLY A 188 9.77 -5.67 -3.67
CA GLY A 188 10.66 -6.13 -2.60
C GLY A 188 10.11 -5.88 -1.19
N ILE A 189 9.48 -4.72 -0.96
CA ILE A 189 8.81 -4.35 0.30
C ILE A 189 7.62 -5.27 0.57
N LEU A 190 6.74 -5.50 -0.42
CA LEU A 190 5.56 -6.36 -0.25
C LEU A 190 5.95 -7.79 0.14
N ARG A 191 7.03 -8.32 -0.44
CA ARG A 191 7.55 -9.67 -0.12
C ARG A 191 8.10 -9.79 1.30
N ARG A 192 8.34 -8.67 1.98
CA ARG A 192 8.90 -8.57 3.34
C ARG A 192 7.94 -7.87 4.30
N ILE A 193 6.66 -7.78 3.94
CA ILE A 193 5.74 -6.87 4.59
C ILE A 193 5.43 -7.21 6.05
N LEU A 194 5.71 -8.45 6.46
CA LEU A 194 5.51 -8.89 7.85
C LEU A 194 6.47 -8.22 8.84
N LEU A 195 7.51 -7.53 8.35
CA LEU A 195 8.33 -6.66 9.21
C LEU A 195 7.49 -5.59 9.89
N TRP A 196 6.44 -5.09 9.22
CA TRP A 196 5.52 -4.08 9.76
C TRP A 196 4.24 -4.68 10.35
N ARG A 197 4.18 -5.99 10.63
CA ARG A 197 2.94 -6.65 11.09
C ARG A 197 2.35 -6.09 12.38
N THR A 198 3.19 -5.51 13.23
CA THR A 198 2.80 -4.88 14.50
C THR A 198 2.57 -3.38 14.36
N ALA A 199 2.89 -2.80 13.21
CA ALA A 199 2.52 -1.43 12.91
C ALA A 199 1.03 -1.44 12.51
N PRO A 200 0.14 -0.76 13.25
CA PRO A 200 -1.24 -0.58 12.82
C PRO A 200 -1.29 0.10 11.46
N GLU A 201 -0.34 0.96 11.13
CA GLU A 201 -0.44 1.83 9.95
C GLU A 201 0.84 1.83 9.14
N LEU A 202 0.70 1.83 7.81
CA LEU A 202 1.81 1.90 6.89
C LEU A 202 1.50 2.85 5.73
N TYR A 203 2.37 3.83 5.55
CA TYR A 203 2.27 4.87 4.55
C TYR A 203 3.44 4.75 3.58
N LEU A 204 3.13 4.83 2.29
CA LEU A 204 4.11 4.76 1.23
C LEU A 204 4.06 6.02 0.38
N GLY A 205 5.17 6.76 0.37
CA GLY A 205 5.42 7.85 -0.56
C GLY A 205 6.35 7.37 -1.67
N VAL A 206 5.96 7.49 -2.93
CA VAL A 206 6.80 7.10 -4.07
C VAL A 206 7.23 8.34 -4.83
N TYR A 207 8.55 8.55 -4.94
CA TYR A 207 9.12 9.63 -5.72
C TYR A 207 10.23 9.10 -6.62
N ARG A 208 9.97 9.04 -7.93
CA ARG A 208 10.89 8.44 -8.91
C ARG A 208 11.33 7.05 -8.44
N GLN A 209 12.63 6.81 -8.24
CA GLN A 209 13.21 5.53 -7.83
C GLN A 209 13.41 5.41 -6.31
N ARG A 210 12.56 6.11 -5.53
CA ARG A 210 12.62 6.18 -4.07
C ARG A 210 11.26 5.87 -3.47
N VAL A 211 11.28 5.15 -2.36
CA VAL A 211 10.11 4.83 -1.56
C VAL A 211 10.35 5.29 -0.13
N ALA A 212 9.60 6.28 0.32
CA ALA A 212 9.48 6.64 1.72
C ALA A 212 8.45 5.72 2.39
N ILE A 213 8.83 5.06 3.47
CA ILE A 213 7.96 4.18 4.25
C ILE A 213 7.83 4.78 5.64
N MET A 214 6.62 5.22 5.99
CA MET A 214 6.31 5.75 7.32
C MET A 214 5.31 4.83 8.02
N TRP A 215 5.47 4.63 9.33
CA TRP A 215 4.52 3.88 10.12
C TRP A 215 4.44 4.44 11.54
N PHE A 216 3.31 4.19 12.19
CA PHE A 216 3.03 4.63 13.56
C PHE A 216 3.03 3.41 14.44
N ASP A 217 3.78 3.49 15.54
CA ASP A 217 3.95 2.40 16.50
C ASP A 217 4.51 1.12 15.84
N GLY A 218 4.83 0.08 16.62
CA GLY A 218 5.46 -1.13 16.08
C GLY A 218 7.01 -1.07 16.03
N PRO A 219 7.67 -1.67 15.03
CA PRO A 219 9.11 -1.91 15.10
C PRO A 219 9.91 -0.61 14.96
N PRO A 220 11.02 -0.43 15.69
CA PRO A 220 11.91 0.71 15.48
C PRO A 220 12.49 0.71 14.06
N ALA A 221 12.55 1.89 13.43
CA ALA A 221 13.10 2.05 12.07
C ALA A 221 14.51 1.44 11.95
N ARG A 222 15.37 1.66 12.96
CA ARG A 222 16.72 1.08 13.01
C ARG A 222 16.71 -0.45 12.90
N THR A 223 15.81 -1.13 13.62
CA THR A 223 15.68 -2.58 13.58
C THR A 223 15.22 -3.05 12.21
N VAL A 224 14.27 -2.36 11.58
CA VAL A 224 13.82 -2.68 10.22
C VAL A 224 14.96 -2.51 9.21
N VAL A 225 15.73 -1.42 9.28
CA VAL A 225 16.89 -1.17 8.42
C VAL A 225 17.95 -2.27 8.61
N GLU A 226 18.25 -2.64 9.85
CA GLU A 226 19.22 -3.70 10.15
C GLU A 226 18.80 -5.05 9.55
N ILE A 227 17.52 -5.44 9.72
CA ILE A 227 16.99 -6.68 9.14
C ILE A 227 17.00 -6.64 7.61
N LEU A 228 16.56 -5.53 7.01
CA LEU A 228 16.60 -5.33 5.55
C LEU A 228 18.01 -5.11 4.99
N GLY A 229 19.02 -4.90 5.84
CA GLY A 229 20.44 -4.90 5.46
C GLY A 229 21.04 -6.31 5.42
N HIS A 230 20.36 -7.30 6.01
CA HIS A 230 20.87 -8.65 6.13
C HIS A 230 20.64 -9.48 4.85
N SER A 231 21.61 -10.30 4.42
CA SER A 231 21.58 -10.99 3.12
C SER A 231 20.32 -11.81 2.82
N THR A 232 19.67 -12.36 3.85
CA THR A 232 18.45 -13.18 3.72
C THR A 232 17.18 -12.38 3.54
N CYS A 233 17.11 -11.16 4.10
CA CYS A 233 15.96 -10.26 3.99
C CYS A 233 16.28 -8.99 3.20
N ALA A 234 17.48 -8.87 2.62
CA ALA A 234 17.88 -7.73 1.84
C ALA A 234 16.93 -7.50 0.67
N ILE A 235 16.65 -6.23 0.35
CA ILE A 235 16.01 -5.86 -0.92
C ILE A 235 17.15 -5.60 -1.92
N PRO A 236 17.39 -6.49 -2.89
CA PRO A 236 18.39 -6.30 -3.94
C PRO A 236 18.40 -4.90 -4.54
N SER A 237 19.61 -4.35 -4.70
CA SER A 237 19.83 -3.03 -5.29
C SER A 237 19.08 -1.90 -4.59
N ALA A 238 18.79 -2.03 -3.30
CA ALA A 238 18.23 -0.96 -2.48
C ALA A 238 19.27 -0.42 -1.48
N LEU A 239 19.29 0.89 -1.33
CA LEU A 239 19.94 1.60 -0.22
C LEU A 239 18.87 2.02 0.77
N LEU A 240 19.13 1.76 2.04
CA LEU A 240 18.23 2.09 3.14
C LEU A 240 18.82 3.25 3.90
N THR A 241 18.06 4.32 4.05
CA THR A 241 18.44 5.47 4.87
C THR A 241 17.36 5.74 5.90
N GLN A 242 17.76 5.87 7.15
CA GLN A 242 16.90 6.39 8.20
C GLN A 242 17.18 7.89 8.32
N PRO A 243 16.26 8.77 7.88
CA PRO A 243 16.44 10.20 8.14
C PRO A 243 16.41 10.45 9.65
N PHE A 244 17.19 11.44 10.07
CA PHE A 244 17.34 11.78 11.49
C PHE A 244 15.99 12.20 12.07
N SER A 245 15.41 11.36 12.92
CA SER A 245 14.26 11.74 13.74
C SER A 245 14.77 12.66 14.84
N ALA A 246 14.32 13.92 14.85
CA ALA A 246 14.56 14.80 15.99
C ALA A 246 13.96 14.16 17.25
N PRO A 247 14.64 14.19 18.41
CA PRO A 247 14.08 13.67 19.65
C PRO A 247 12.79 14.43 19.97
N THR A 248 11.65 13.75 19.91
CA THR A 248 10.35 14.29 20.33
C THR A 248 10.42 14.58 21.82
N GLY A 249 10.21 15.85 22.19
CA GLY A 249 10.28 16.33 23.56
C GLY A 249 9.23 15.68 24.46
N THR A 250 9.68 15.30 25.66
CA THR A 250 8.95 15.14 26.94
C THR A 250 7.49 14.65 26.93
N ALA A 251 7.34 13.39 27.36
CA ALA A 251 6.33 12.86 28.29
C ALA A 251 4.87 13.27 28.07
N GLY A 252 4.19 12.51 27.20
CA GLY A 252 2.73 12.49 27.12
C GLY A 252 2.24 11.65 25.95
N SER A 253 2.38 10.32 26.02
CA SER A 253 1.74 9.33 25.13
C SER A 253 1.69 9.69 23.63
N GLN A 254 2.81 10.10 23.04
CA GLN A 254 2.88 10.33 21.60
C GLN A 254 3.25 9.02 20.89
N SER A 255 2.35 8.52 20.03
CA SER A 255 2.68 7.45 19.07
C SER A 255 3.96 7.82 18.33
N SER A 256 4.95 6.93 18.37
CA SER A 256 6.24 7.21 17.75
C SER A 256 6.13 6.97 16.24
N VAL A 257 6.33 8.04 15.46
CA VAL A 257 6.39 7.92 14.00
C VAL A 257 7.77 7.42 13.60
N GLN A 258 7.78 6.29 12.90
CA GLN A 258 8.98 5.69 12.34
C GLN A 258 9.02 5.96 10.83
N HIS A 259 10.21 6.13 10.28
CA HIS A 259 10.40 6.44 8.86
C HIS A 259 11.72 5.88 8.33
N ILE A 260 11.66 5.28 7.13
CA ILE A 260 12.84 4.92 6.34
C ILE A 260 12.62 5.31 4.89
N GLU A 261 13.71 5.64 4.20
CA GLU A 261 13.72 5.82 2.75
C GLU A 261 14.49 4.65 2.12
N VAL A 262 13.89 4.07 1.09
CA VAL A 262 14.45 2.98 0.28
C VAL A 262 14.71 3.54 -1.11
N THR A 263 15.98 3.57 -1.53
CA THR A 263 16.40 4.14 -2.82
C THR A 263 17.04 3.08 -3.69
N SER A 264 16.78 3.09 -5.00
CA SER A 264 17.50 2.22 -5.93
C SER A 264 18.99 2.56 -5.94
N ALA A 265 19.86 1.57 -5.68
CA ALA A 265 21.32 1.71 -5.66
C ALA A 265 21.89 2.23 -6.99
N LEU A 266 21.26 1.90 -8.12
CA LEU A 266 21.63 2.40 -9.45
C LEU A 266 21.43 3.92 -9.59
N HIS A 267 20.57 4.51 -8.76
CA HIS A 267 20.18 5.91 -8.81
C HIS A 267 20.60 6.67 -7.54
N ALA A 268 21.41 6.03 -6.69
CA ALA A 268 22.00 6.70 -5.56
C ALA A 268 22.87 7.85 -6.08
N PRO A 269 22.71 9.09 -5.57
CA PRO A 269 23.68 10.13 -5.88
C PRO A 269 25.04 9.55 -5.49
N ALA A 270 26.01 9.60 -6.41
CA ALA A 270 27.40 9.30 -6.08
C ALA A 270 27.79 10.28 -4.99
N ALA A 271 27.66 9.86 -3.72
CA ALA A 271 28.14 10.60 -2.58
C ALA A 271 29.59 10.96 -2.95
N GLY A 272 29.88 12.26 -3.00
CA GLY A 272 31.05 12.79 -3.66
C GLY A 272 32.28 11.95 -3.38
N ARG A 273 32.97 11.53 -4.45
CA ARG A 273 34.28 10.89 -4.37
C ARG A 273 35.23 11.82 -3.60
N GLY A 274 35.29 11.62 -2.30
CA GLY A 274 36.16 12.28 -1.37
C GLY A 274 36.36 11.34 -0.18
N ALA A 275 37.52 10.70 -0.16
CA ALA A 275 38.09 9.84 0.89
C ALA A 275 37.62 8.37 0.95
N SER A 276 38.50 7.53 0.38
CA SER A 276 38.99 6.21 0.82
C SER A 276 38.06 5.02 1.04
N SER A 277 38.38 3.98 0.27
CA SER A 277 38.30 2.56 0.62
C SER A 277 38.71 2.31 2.07
N GLU A 278 37.79 1.79 2.88
CA GLU A 278 38.09 0.82 3.92
C GLU A 278 36.82 0.07 4.34
N HIS A 279 36.87 -1.26 4.23
CA HIS A 279 35.96 -2.16 4.92
C HIS A 279 36.17 -2.03 6.43
N GLN A 280 35.17 -1.62 7.21
CA GLN A 280 35.12 -1.85 8.67
C GLN A 280 33.65 -2.07 9.07
N HIS A 281 33.26 -3.26 9.54
CA HIS A 281 33.34 -3.70 10.94
C HIS A 281 32.98 -2.59 11.93
N ILE A 282 31.78 -2.71 12.51
CA ILE A 282 31.25 -1.82 13.55
C ILE A 282 31.95 -2.14 14.88
N VAL A 283 32.71 -1.19 15.41
CA VAL A 283 33.04 -1.06 16.84
C VAL A 283 32.76 0.39 17.26
N PRO A 284 32.12 0.66 18.42
CA PRO A 284 31.67 1.99 18.78
C PRO A 284 32.78 2.77 19.51
N THR A 285 33.03 4.02 19.11
CA THR A 285 33.66 5.00 20.02
C THR A 285 33.19 6.41 19.69
N ALA A 286 33.06 7.21 20.74
CA ALA A 286 32.37 8.48 20.84
C ALA A 286 33.19 9.69 20.36
N HIS A 287 32.44 10.79 20.21
CA HIS A 287 32.82 12.21 20.14
C HIS A 287 33.49 12.70 18.85
N SER A 288 32.71 13.44 18.06
CA SER A 288 33.21 14.57 17.28
C SER A 288 32.09 15.57 17.01
N THR A 289 32.36 16.81 17.40
CA THR A 289 31.58 18.03 17.20
C THR A 289 31.69 18.51 15.75
N GLN A 290 30.59 18.63 15.01
CA GLN A 290 30.62 19.49 13.81
C GLN A 290 29.26 20.07 13.36
N ARG A 291 29.20 21.39 13.51
CA ARG A 291 28.60 22.47 12.70
C ARG A 291 27.32 22.19 11.91
N LEU A 292 26.26 22.86 12.38
CA LEU A 292 25.01 23.12 11.69
C LEU A 292 25.22 23.65 10.27
N ARG A 293 24.60 22.97 9.31
CA ARG A 293 24.06 23.60 8.10
C ARG A 293 22.57 23.31 8.06
N THR A 294 21.80 24.33 8.41
CA THR A 294 20.34 24.37 8.35
C THR A 294 19.89 24.52 6.89
N GLY A 295 19.35 23.45 6.32
CA GLY A 295 18.43 23.54 5.19
C GLY A 295 17.00 23.38 5.72
N PRO A 296 16.00 24.11 5.18
CA PRO A 296 14.64 24.03 5.68
C PRO A 296 14.05 22.64 5.39
N SER A 297 13.77 21.89 6.45
CA SER A 297 12.99 20.66 6.43
C SER A 297 11.53 21.03 6.68
N PRO A 298 10.58 20.74 5.77
CA PRO A 298 9.17 21.01 6.01
C PRO A 298 8.59 19.89 6.87
N CYS A 299 8.73 20.02 8.19
CA CYS A 299 7.94 19.28 9.16
C CYS A 299 6.71 20.13 9.51
N VAL A 300 5.61 19.89 8.80
CA VAL A 300 4.26 20.22 9.25
C VAL A 300 3.54 18.88 9.32
N ALA A 301 3.39 18.36 10.53
CA ALA A 301 2.62 17.16 10.83
C ALA A 301 1.56 17.57 11.84
N ASP A 302 0.34 17.76 11.34
CA ASP A 302 -0.92 17.41 12.03
C ASP A 302 -2.15 17.60 11.10
N ASN A 303 -2.06 18.38 10.01
CA ASN A 303 -3.13 18.48 8.98
C ASN A 303 -2.84 17.73 7.65
N SER A 304 -1.60 17.28 7.45
CA SER A 304 -1.14 16.67 6.19
C SER A 304 -1.78 15.31 5.87
N ALA A 305 -2.41 14.69 6.87
CA ALA A 305 -3.08 13.40 6.72
C ALA A 305 -4.37 13.53 5.91
N SER A 306 -5.19 14.57 6.13
CA SER A 306 -6.43 14.78 5.37
C SER A 306 -6.16 15.03 3.89
N THR A 307 -5.08 15.74 3.56
CA THR A 307 -4.71 16.06 2.17
C THR A 307 -4.50 14.81 1.32
N LEU A 308 -3.91 13.74 1.88
CA LEU A 308 -3.61 12.50 1.16
C LEU A 308 -4.87 11.73 0.71
N LEU A 309 -6.02 11.90 1.40
CA LEU A 309 -7.34 11.38 0.97
C LEU A 309 -7.72 11.84 -0.42
N TRP A 310 -7.36 13.10 -0.70
CA TRP A 310 -7.84 13.88 -1.81
C TRP A 310 -6.83 13.89 -2.95
N MET A 311 -5.63 13.36 -2.72
CA MET A 311 -4.57 13.30 -3.73
C MET A 311 -4.78 12.28 -4.87
N PRO A 312 -5.54 11.17 -4.74
CA PRO A 312 -5.80 10.31 -5.89
C PRO A 312 -6.43 11.12 -7.03
N LEU A 313 -5.88 10.99 -8.24
CA LEU A 313 -6.29 11.81 -9.39
C LEU A 313 -7.80 11.76 -9.66
N ASP A 314 -8.42 10.58 -9.50
CA ASP A 314 -9.87 10.41 -9.65
C ASP A 314 -10.67 11.21 -8.63
N MET A 315 -10.15 11.34 -7.40
CA MET A 315 -10.73 12.15 -6.33
C MET A 315 -10.58 13.64 -6.63
N GLN A 316 -9.40 14.07 -7.07
CA GLN A 316 -9.16 15.45 -7.50
C GLN A 316 -10.10 15.86 -8.63
N ILE A 317 -10.25 15.03 -9.67
CA ILE A 317 -11.14 15.28 -10.80
C ILE A 317 -12.61 15.33 -10.35
N ALA A 318 -13.01 14.45 -9.43
CA ALA A 318 -14.37 14.44 -8.90
C ALA A 318 -14.67 15.73 -8.12
N LEU A 319 -13.70 16.20 -7.32
CA LEU A 319 -13.82 17.42 -6.54
C LEU A 319 -13.80 18.68 -7.40
N GLU A 320 -12.85 18.79 -8.34
CA GLU A 320 -12.76 19.90 -9.31
C GLU A 320 -14.07 20.05 -10.11
N LYS A 321 -14.72 18.94 -10.47
CA LYS A 321 -15.99 18.94 -11.19
C LYS A 321 -17.22 19.02 -10.29
N GLN A 322 -17.04 19.19 -8.98
CA GLN A 322 -18.09 19.20 -7.97
C GLN A 322 -19.05 18.00 -8.06
N ARG A 323 -18.52 16.83 -8.46
CA ARG A 323 -19.29 15.59 -8.60
C ARG A 323 -19.32 14.84 -7.28
N PHE A 324 -20.05 15.35 -6.30
CA PHE A 324 -20.08 14.79 -4.94
C PHE A 324 -20.57 13.33 -4.89
N THR A 325 -21.50 12.93 -5.77
CA THR A 325 -21.86 11.52 -5.94
C THR A 325 -20.63 10.65 -6.29
N ALA A 326 -19.73 11.14 -7.14
CA ALA A 326 -18.49 10.44 -7.47
C ALA A 326 -17.53 10.40 -6.28
N VAL A 327 -17.42 11.50 -5.51
CA VAL A 327 -16.63 11.54 -4.26
C VAL A 327 -17.14 10.48 -3.27
N PHE A 328 -18.44 10.42 -3.03
CA PHE A 328 -19.03 9.48 -2.07
C PHE A 328 -18.86 8.02 -2.52
N ARG A 329 -18.92 7.76 -3.83
CA ARG A 329 -18.63 6.44 -4.41
C ARG A 329 -17.15 6.07 -4.30
N LEU A 330 -16.24 7.02 -4.51
CA LEU A 330 -14.82 6.83 -4.30
C LEU A 330 -14.54 6.52 -2.82
N LEU A 331 -15.22 7.19 -1.89
CA LEU A 331 -15.15 6.92 -0.46
C LEU A 331 -15.72 5.54 -0.09
N ARG A 332 -16.82 5.08 -0.71
CA ARG A 332 -17.29 3.70 -0.52
C ARG A 332 -16.30 2.67 -1.06
N ARG A 333 -15.67 2.95 -2.18
CA ARG A 333 -14.72 2.04 -2.86
C ARG A 333 -13.61 1.55 -1.96
N ILE A 334 -13.09 2.50 -1.20
CA ILE A 334 -11.96 2.31 -0.32
C ILE A 334 -12.37 1.69 1.03
N GLY A 335 -13.67 1.38 1.20
CA GLY A 335 -14.20 0.58 2.31
C GLY A 335 -14.96 1.35 3.38
N LEU A 336 -15.29 2.63 3.17
CA LEU A 336 -16.14 3.37 4.10
C LEU A 336 -17.59 2.91 3.97
N THR A 337 -18.26 2.81 5.12
CA THR A 337 -19.71 2.62 5.17
C THR A 337 -20.43 3.96 5.04
N ASP A 338 -21.72 3.92 4.73
CA ASP A 338 -22.55 5.12 4.65
C ASP A 338 -22.53 5.90 5.98
N ALA A 339 -22.41 5.20 7.10
CA ALA A 339 -22.25 5.81 8.44
C ALA A 339 -20.89 6.51 8.61
N ASP A 340 -19.79 5.93 8.12
CA ASP A 340 -18.48 6.59 8.17
C ASP A 340 -18.49 7.84 7.29
N ILE A 341 -19.07 7.75 6.09
CA ILE A 341 -19.19 8.88 5.16
C ILE A 341 -20.06 9.97 5.80
N GLY A 342 -21.18 9.61 6.43
CA GLY A 342 -22.03 10.54 7.15
C GLY A 342 -21.30 11.22 8.30
N GLY A 343 -20.59 10.46 9.12
CA GLY A 343 -19.75 11.00 10.20
C GLY A 343 -18.65 11.95 9.68
N PHE A 344 -18.05 11.62 8.55
CA PHE A 344 -17.01 12.42 7.92
C PHE A 344 -17.54 13.71 7.30
N THR A 345 -18.67 13.63 6.61
CA THR A 345 -19.26 14.76 5.88
C THR A 345 -20.24 15.57 6.73
N GLY A 346 -20.48 15.15 7.97
CA GLY A 346 -21.52 15.71 8.84
C GLY A 346 -22.95 15.46 8.35
N GLN A 347 -23.15 14.45 7.50
CA GLN A 347 -24.43 14.13 6.86
C GLN A 347 -25.17 13.00 7.55
N SER A 348 -26.50 13.01 7.44
CA SER A 348 -27.31 11.87 7.85
C SER A 348 -27.11 10.69 6.88
N SER A 349 -27.32 9.47 7.36
CA SER A 349 -27.26 8.27 6.51
C SER A 349 -28.25 8.33 5.33
N ALA A 350 -29.39 9.01 5.51
CA ALA A 350 -30.38 9.21 4.46
C ALA A 350 -29.85 10.14 3.35
N ASP A 351 -29.16 11.22 3.71
CA ASP A 351 -28.56 12.15 2.76
C ASP A 351 -27.40 11.49 2.00
N VAL A 352 -26.54 10.77 2.71
CA VAL A 352 -25.46 9.98 2.09
C VAL A 352 -26.04 9.01 1.06
N HIS A 353 -27.13 8.31 1.41
CA HIS A 353 -27.79 7.38 0.50
C HIS A 353 -28.46 8.09 -0.69
N ALA A 354 -29.03 9.28 -0.49
CA ALA A 354 -29.60 10.11 -1.56
C ALA A 354 -28.51 10.52 -2.57
N VAL A 355 -27.39 11.07 -2.07
CA VAL A 355 -26.24 11.48 -2.89
C VAL A 355 -25.67 10.30 -3.69
N LEU A 356 -25.58 9.12 -3.07
CA LEU A 356 -25.09 7.90 -3.73
C LEU A 356 -26.02 7.40 -4.85
N ARG A 357 -27.33 7.64 -4.74
CA ARG A 357 -28.33 7.38 -5.80
C ARG A 357 -28.28 8.40 -6.94
N GLY A 358 -27.49 9.46 -6.80
CA GLY A 358 -27.38 10.53 -7.79
C GLY A 358 -28.35 11.68 -7.55
N ASP A 359 -28.99 11.75 -6.37
CA ASP A 359 -29.74 12.93 -5.97
C ASP A 359 -28.75 14.10 -5.80
N ASP A 360 -29.07 15.25 -6.40
CA ASP A 360 -28.19 16.41 -6.36
C ASP A 360 -28.07 16.96 -4.93
N ILE A 361 -26.87 17.38 -4.55
CA ILE A 361 -26.65 18.09 -3.28
C ILE A 361 -27.26 19.49 -3.42
N ALA A 362 -28.51 19.62 -2.99
CA ALA A 362 -29.30 20.84 -3.14
C ALA A 362 -28.83 21.99 -2.23
N SER A 363 -28.07 21.71 -1.17
CA SER A 363 -27.65 22.71 -0.19
C SER A 363 -26.27 23.28 -0.49
N ARG A 364 -26.20 24.61 -0.66
CA ARG A 364 -24.94 25.36 -0.75
C ARG A 364 -24.06 25.15 0.48
N ASP A 365 -24.66 25.19 1.67
CA ASP A 365 -23.98 24.92 2.95
C ASP A 365 -23.38 23.51 3.02
N MET A 366 -23.96 22.55 2.29
CA MET A 366 -23.45 21.18 2.25
C MET A 366 -22.22 21.09 1.34
N LYS A 367 -22.18 21.83 0.22
CA LYS A 367 -20.99 21.91 -0.64
C LYS A 367 -19.84 22.63 0.07
N GLU A 368 -20.15 23.74 0.76
CA GLU A 368 -19.17 24.52 1.53
C GLU A 368 -18.61 23.69 2.70
N ARG A 369 -19.45 22.96 3.45
CA ARG A 369 -18.98 22.04 4.50
C ARG A 369 -18.13 20.90 3.99
N ILE A 370 -18.50 20.29 2.86
CA ILE A 370 -17.67 19.26 2.25
C ILE A 370 -16.33 19.87 1.83
N ALA A 371 -16.32 21.06 1.23
CA ALA A 371 -15.07 21.71 0.83
C ALA A 371 -14.19 22.13 2.02
N GLU A 372 -14.77 22.59 3.12
CA GLU A 372 -14.08 22.88 4.39
C GLU A 372 -13.45 21.62 5.00
N LEU A 373 -14.19 20.50 5.02
CA LEU A 373 -13.70 19.19 5.48
C LEU A 373 -12.57 18.63 4.61
N ILE A 374 -12.53 19.03 3.35
CA ILE A 374 -11.53 18.58 2.38
C ILE A 374 -10.27 19.45 2.44
N GLU A 375 -10.32 20.61 3.11
CA GLU A 375 -9.28 21.65 3.05
C GLU A 375 -8.82 21.90 1.60
N LEU A 376 -9.77 21.92 0.65
CA LEU A 376 -9.44 22.34 -0.71
C LEU A 376 -8.91 23.78 -0.62
N PRO A 377 -7.78 24.12 -1.28
CA PRO A 377 -7.38 25.51 -1.41
C PRO A 377 -8.59 26.28 -1.96
N GLY A 378 -8.97 27.39 -1.34
CA GLY A 378 -10.19 28.14 -1.70
C GLY A 378 -10.25 28.60 -3.16
N GLU A 379 -9.16 28.43 -3.91
CA GLU A 379 -9.05 28.65 -5.35
C GLU A 379 -9.75 27.57 -6.22
N TRP A 380 -10.25 26.47 -5.63
CA TRP A 380 -10.90 25.35 -6.35
C TRP A 380 -12.44 25.31 -6.22
N LEU A 381 -13.02 26.22 -5.43
CA LEU A 381 -14.48 26.44 -5.32
C LEU A 381 -14.91 27.54 -6.29
#